data_AF-A0ABC9XX59-F1
#
_entry.id   AF-A0ABC9XX59-F1
#
_cell.length_a   1.000
_cell.length_b   1.000
_cell.length_c   1.000
_cell.angle_alpha   90.00
_cell.angle_beta   90.00
_cell.angle_gamma   90.00
#
_symmetry.space_group_name_H-M   'P 1'
#
loop_
_entity.id
_entity.type
_entity.pdbx_description
1 polymer ?
#
loop_
_entity_poly.entity_id
_entity_poly.type
_entity_poly.pdbx_seq_one_letter_code
_entity_poly.pdbx_strand_id
1 'polypeptide(L)'
;MSLVIPEKFQHILRVLNTNIDGRRKIAFAITAIKGVGRRYAHVVLRKADIDLTKRAGELTEDEVERVITIMQNPRQYKIPDWFLNRQKDVKDGKYSQRKDPFPGPAPLPRPRVKRFLRGTKEKAPRATSQRLRWHLKLSGQREEAAAARAARLDLLLPEEPGFLEADPGEDTSTVTQGDIAEAVDIASAAKHFELRLEQFGPYRLDYSRNGRHLLLGGRRGHVAAMDWQTKALMCEINVMETVTDVAWLHAETLLAVAQRRWLHVYDNQGLELNCLKSFPGVLRLQFLPYHFLLATAVMENRRRANVTPVLKEGKKEDARTHRPVSLTSIPGEMMEQLILGVINKHVEEKKVTGSGQHGFTKGKSCLTNLIVFCDGMAGWVDEGRAVDVVYLDFSKAFDTISHNVLVSKLRTRGSDEWTVRWVENQLNGPEGCGQRRRV
;
A
#
# COMPACT_ATOMS: atom_id res chain seq x y z
N MET A 1 12.17 48.61 -26.43
CA MET A 1 13.31 48.17 -27.26
C MET A 1 13.20 46.68 -27.49
N SER A 2 12.67 46.29 -28.65
CA SER A 2 12.63 44.88 -29.08
C SER A 2 14.05 44.40 -29.33
N LEU A 3 14.49 43.38 -28.60
CA LEU A 3 15.73 42.67 -28.88
C LEU A 3 15.57 41.97 -30.23
N VAL A 4 16.21 42.52 -31.27
CA VAL A 4 16.39 41.85 -32.54
C VAL A 4 17.21 40.60 -32.25
N ILE A 5 16.53 39.44 -32.18
CA ILE A 5 17.20 38.14 -32.05
C ILE A 5 17.80 37.87 -33.43
N PRO A 6 19.13 37.70 -33.57
CA PRO A 6 19.72 37.34 -34.86
C PRO A 6 19.11 36.01 -35.34
N GLU A 7 18.90 35.86 -36.65
CA GLU A 7 18.18 34.73 -37.26
C GLU A 7 18.77 33.33 -36.95
N LYS A 8 19.98 33.26 -36.39
CA LYS A 8 20.69 32.02 -36.02
C LYS A 8 21.11 32.00 -34.55
N PHE A 9 20.19 32.29 -33.61
CA PHE A 9 20.47 32.14 -32.17
C PHE A 9 20.31 30.69 -31.70
N GLN A 10 21.39 30.06 -31.24
CA GLN A 10 21.35 28.71 -30.68
C GLN A 10 21.07 28.75 -29.17
N HIS A 11 19.94 28.17 -28.74
CA HIS A 11 19.58 28.10 -27.32
C HIS A 11 20.44 27.11 -26.53
N ILE A 12 20.93 26.05 -27.17
CA ILE A 12 21.78 25.02 -26.56
C ILE A 12 22.95 24.77 -27.52
N LEU A 13 24.16 24.96 -27.03
CA LEU A 13 25.40 24.64 -27.75
C LEU A 13 26.05 23.41 -27.15
N ARG A 14 26.43 22.45 -27.98
CA ARG A 14 27.15 21.26 -27.53
C ARG A 14 28.64 21.46 -27.76
N VAL A 15 29.39 21.66 -26.69
CA VAL A 15 30.85 21.82 -26.73
C VAL A 15 31.47 20.72 -25.90
N LEU A 16 32.36 19.93 -26.50
CA LEU A 16 33.12 18.86 -25.83
C LEU A 16 32.25 17.90 -25.00
N ASN A 17 31.17 17.39 -25.60
CA ASN A 17 30.20 16.48 -24.97
C ASN A 17 29.39 17.06 -23.79
N THR A 18 29.38 18.39 -23.62
CA THR A 18 28.55 19.06 -22.62
C THR A 18 27.57 20.04 -23.26
N ASN A 19 26.36 20.13 -22.71
CA ASN A 19 25.33 21.07 -23.16
C ASN A 19 25.51 22.41 -22.43
N ILE A 20 25.76 23.46 -23.19
CA ILE A 20 25.96 24.83 -22.72
C ILE A 20 24.70 25.66 -23.00
N ASP A 21 24.28 26.47 -22.03
CA ASP A 21 23.14 27.38 -22.16
C ASP A 21 23.52 28.62 -22.99
N GLY A 22 22.89 28.77 -24.16
CA GLY A 22 23.13 29.85 -25.11
C GLY A 22 22.72 31.24 -24.61
N ARG A 23 21.87 31.32 -23.57
CA ARG A 23 21.42 32.61 -23.01
C ARG A 23 22.48 33.28 -22.12
N ARG A 24 23.46 32.51 -21.64
CA ARG A 24 24.52 33.03 -20.77
C ARG A 24 25.63 33.63 -21.62
N LYS A 25 26.32 34.64 -21.08
CA LYS A 25 27.56 35.17 -21.65
C LYS A 25 28.58 34.06 -21.77
N ILE A 26 29.30 34.03 -22.88
CA ILE A 26 30.20 32.93 -23.25
C ILE A 26 31.25 32.60 -22.18
N ALA A 27 31.82 33.64 -21.55
CA ALA A 27 32.81 33.50 -20.47
C ALA A 27 32.30 32.71 -19.25
N PHE A 28 30.98 32.72 -19.01
CA PHE A 28 30.34 31.95 -17.94
C PHE A 28 29.70 30.65 -18.44
N ALA A 29 29.37 30.60 -19.72
CA ALA A 29 28.73 29.45 -20.33
C ALA A 29 29.74 28.30 -20.46
N ILE A 30 30.98 28.60 -20.86
CA ILE A 30 32.07 27.62 -20.99
C ILE A 30 32.46 27.00 -19.63
N THR A 31 32.26 27.68 -18.50
CA THR A 31 32.56 27.09 -17.18
C THR A 31 31.58 26.00 -16.75
N ALA A 32 30.54 25.71 -17.55
CA ALA A 32 29.72 24.52 -17.37
C ALA A 32 30.52 23.24 -17.65
N ILE A 33 31.61 23.33 -18.43
CA ILE A 33 32.54 22.23 -18.68
C ILE A 33 33.36 21.99 -17.41
N LYS A 34 33.23 20.80 -16.79
CA LYS A 34 34.06 20.43 -15.65
C LYS A 34 35.54 20.45 -16.01
N GLY A 35 36.33 21.11 -15.17
CA GLY A 35 37.74 21.39 -15.42
C GLY A 35 38.00 22.72 -16.12
N VAL A 36 36.99 23.49 -16.51
CA VAL A 36 37.21 24.83 -17.07
C VAL A 36 36.80 25.89 -16.06
N GLY A 37 37.79 26.44 -15.35
CA GLY A 37 37.57 27.58 -14.47
C GLY A 37 37.36 28.89 -15.26
N ARG A 38 36.85 29.93 -14.59
CA ARG A 38 36.65 31.27 -15.19
C ARG A 38 37.92 31.81 -15.85
N ARG A 39 39.05 31.70 -15.17
CA ARG A 39 40.36 32.16 -15.70
C ARG A 39 40.76 31.39 -16.96
N TYR A 40 40.53 30.08 -16.98
CA TYR A 40 40.81 29.24 -18.14
C TYR A 40 39.90 29.57 -19.33
N ALA A 41 38.60 29.71 -19.08
CA ALA A 41 37.63 30.14 -20.09
C ALA A 41 38.01 31.50 -20.71
N HIS A 42 38.40 32.47 -19.90
CA HIS A 42 38.85 33.79 -20.37
C HIS A 42 40.10 33.70 -21.27
N VAL A 43 41.09 32.87 -20.91
CA VAL A 43 42.31 32.71 -21.70
C VAL A 43 42.01 32.02 -23.03
N VAL A 44 41.19 30.97 -23.02
CA VAL A 44 40.78 30.26 -24.25
C VAL A 44 40.03 31.21 -25.20
N LEU A 45 39.10 32.01 -24.69
CA LEU A 45 38.33 32.96 -25.50
C LEU A 45 39.20 34.08 -26.07
N ARG A 46 40.14 34.61 -25.29
CA ARG A 46 41.12 35.59 -25.79
C ARG A 46 42.05 35.01 -26.86
N LYS A 47 42.40 33.72 -26.77
CA LYS A 47 43.20 33.04 -27.79
C LYS A 47 42.40 32.67 -29.04
N ALA A 48 41.08 32.49 -28.90
CA ALA A 48 40.15 32.27 -30.01
C ALA A 48 39.75 33.56 -30.74
N ASP A 49 40.16 34.72 -30.23
CA ASP A 49 39.76 36.06 -30.72
C ASP A 49 38.23 36.27 -30.70
N ILE A 50 37.58 35.80 -29.63
CA ILE A 50 36.14 35.93 -29.42
C ILE A 50 35.89 36.95 -28.31
N ASP A 51 34.98 37.89 -28.56
CA ASP A 51 34.57 38.86 -27.54
C ASP A 51 33.85 38.17 -26.37
N LEU A 52 34.27 38.53 -25.16
CA LEU A 52 33.80 37.96 -23.90
C LEU A 52 32.38 38.42 -23.55
N THR A 53 31.91 39.51 -24.14
CA THR A 53 30.57 40.05 -23.88
C THR A 53 29.47 39.37 -24.67
N LYS A 54 29.83 38.68 -25.77
CA LYS A 54 28.91 37.90 -26.60
C LYS A 54 28.18 36.82 -25.80
N ARG A 55 26.95 36.53 -26.20
CA ARG A 55 26.21 35.37 -25.66
C ARG A 55 26.73 34.11 -26.32
N ALA A 56 26.71 33.00 -25.58
CA ALA A 56 27.14 31.72 -26.15
C ALA A 56 26.33 31.39 -27.41
N GLY A 57 25.01 31.63 -27.39
CA GLY A 57 24.09 31.37 -28.51
C GLY A 57 24.31 32.20 -29.78
N GLU A 58 25.19 33.19 -29.75
CA GLU A 58 25.53 34.06 -30.90
C GLU A 58 26.79 33.61 -31.65
N LEU A 59 27.43 32.53 -31.20
CA LEU A 59 28.64 31.98 -31.82
C LEU A 59 28.36 31.31 -33.16
N THR A 60 29.27 31.50 -34.12
CA THR A 60 29.28 30.69 -35.35
C THR A 60 29.90 29.31 -35.11
N GLU A 61 29.60 28.35 -35.98
CA GLU A 61 30.15 26.99 -35.89
C GLU A 61 31.68 27.00 -35.95
N ASP A 62 32.28 27.84 -36.80
CA ASP A 62 33.73 28.04 -36.91
C ASP A 62 34.34 28.63 -35.61
N GLU A 63 33.65 29.54 -34.94
CA GLU A 63 34.07 30.06 -33.63
C GLU A 63 34.05 28.95 -32.57
N VAL A 64 33.06 28.06 -32.62
CA VAL A 64 32.95 26.91 -31.70
C VAL A 64 34.08 25.91 -31.94
N GLU A 65 34.41 25.59 -33.19
CA GLU A 65 35.52 24.69 -33.52
C GLU A 65 36.89 25.25 -33.10
N ARG A 66 37.11 26.56 -33.27
CA ARG A 66 38.32 27.24 -32.75
C ARG A 66 38.43 27.13 -31.23
N VAL A 67 37.33 27.27 -30.51
CA VAL A 67 37.33 27.06 -29.05
C VAL A 67 37.63 25.60 -28.71
N ILE A 68 37.05 24.64 -29.43
CA ILE A 68 37.27 23.19 -29.21
C ILE A 68 38.75 22.82 -29.43
N THR A 69 39.36 23.30 -30.51
CA THR A 69 40.75 23.01 -30.87
C THR A 69 41.73 23.58 -29.83
N ILE A 70 41.54 24.82 -29.39
CA ILE A 70 42.35 25.44 -28.32
C ILE A 70 42.20 24.67 -27.01
N MET A 71 40.99 24.19 -26.70
CA MET A 71 40.74 23.43 -25.47
C MET A 71 41.31 22.00 -25.51
N GLN A 72 41.41 21.39 -26.68
CA GLN A 72 42.04 20.07 -26.85
C GLN A 72 43.58 20.18 -26.82
N ASN A 73 44.15 21.25 -27.40
CA ASN A 73 45.59 21.43 -27.55
C ASN A 73 46.11 22.73 -26.89
N PRO A 74 45.96 22.93 -25.57
CA PRO A 74 46.28 24.22 -24.93
C PRO A 74 47.75 24.63 -25.03
N ARG A 75 48.67 23.65 -25.13
CA ARG A 75 50.12 23.90 -25.22
C ARG A 75 50.54 24.52 -26.55
N GLN A 76 49.86 24.16 -27.65
CA GLN A 76 50.15 24.70 -28.98
C GLN A 76 49.80 26.20 -29.08
N TYR A 77 48.84 26.67 -28.28
CA TYR A 77 48.38 28.06 -28.25
C TYR A 77 49.06 28.93 -27.18
N LYS A 78 50.22 28.50 -26.68
CA LYS A 78 51.04 29.22 -25.68
C LYS A 78 50.33 29.44 -24.33
N ILE A 79 49.50 28.49 -23.89
CA ILE A 79 48.96 28.49 -22.52
C ILE A 79 50.02 27.87 -21.59
N PRO A 80 50.40 28.52 -20.48
CA PRO A 80 51.45 28.00 -19.59
C PRO A 80 51.10 26.65 -18.95
N ASP A 81 52.10 25.78 -18.77
CA ASP A 81 51.91 24.45 -18.18
C ASP A 81 51.40 24.51 -16.74
N TRP A 82 51.74 25.55 -15.97
CA TRP A 82 51.22 25.81 -14.62
C TRP A 82 49.74 26.19 -14.59
N PHE A 83 49.13 26.50 -15.74
CA PHE A 83 47.72 26.89 -15.87
C PHE A 83 46.81 25.70 -16.20
N LEU A 84 47.39 24.53 -16.50
CA LEU A 84 46.65 23.31 -16.78
C LEU A 84 46.27 22.60 -15.47
N ASN A 85 45.12 21.92 -15.47
CA ASN A 85 44.57 21.28 -14.27
C ASN A 85 45.31 20.02 -13.82
N ARG A 86 46.02 19.33 -14.72
CA ARG A 86 46.79 18.10 -14.41
C ARG A 86 48.25 18.35 -14.75
N GLN A 87 49.02 18.73 -13.75
CA GLN A 87 50.44 18.99 -13.86
C GLN A 87 51.24 17.77 -13.45
N LYS A 88 52.30 17.44 -14.19
CA LYS A 88 53.24 16.35 -13.90
C LYS A 88 52.54 15.05 -13.48
N ASP A 89 51.77 14.45 -14.39
CA ASP A 89 51.09 13.19 -14.09
C ASP A 89 52.09 12.11 -13.66
N VAL A 90 51.77 11.36 -12.61
CA VAL A 90 52.66 10.36 -12.00
C VAL A 90 53.00 9.23 -12.98
N LYS A 91 52.11 8.93 -13.93
CA LYS A 91 52.30 7.84 -14.90
C LYS A 91 53.12 8.25 -16.12
N ASP A 92 52.82 9.41 -16.70
CA ASP A 92 53.38 9.81 -18.00
C ASP A 92 54.31 11.03 -17.93
N GLY A 93 54.42 11.69 -16.78
CA GLY A 93 55.16 12.95 -16.60
C GLY A 93 54.58 14.15 -17.36
N LYS A 94 53.52 13.94 -18.16
CA LYS A 94 52.91 14.94 -19.05
C LYS A 94 52.02 15.92 -18.29
N TYR A 95 51.93 17.14 -18.82
CA TYR A 95 51.01 18.18 -18.39
C TYR A 95 49.80 18.18 -19.33
N SER A 96 48.58 18.11 -18.79
CA SER A 96 47.36 18.01 -19.60
C SER A 96 46.18 18.76 -18.98
N GLN A 97 45.25 19.19 -19.85
CA GLN A 97 43.94 19.67 -19.42
C GLN A 97 42.96 18.49 -19.37
N ARG A 98 42.93 17.78 -18.24
CA ARG A 98 42.08 16.60 -18.08
C ARG A 98 40.60 17.00 -17.98
N LYS A 99 39.77 16.40 -18.83
CA LYS A 99 38.30 16.49 -18.73
C LYS A 99 37.81 15.39 -17.78
N ASP A 100 36.74 15.67 -17.05
CA ASP A 100 36.04 14.63 -16.28
C ASP A 100 35.44 13.63 -17.28
N PRO A 101 35.86 12.35 -17.28
CA PRO A 101 35.28 11.33 -18.15
C PRO A 101 33.80 11.06 -17.85
N PHE A 102 33.35 11.39 -16.63
CA PHE A 102 31.98 11.15 -16.16
C PHE A 102 31.37 12.45 -15.62
N PRO A 103 30.95 13.37 -16.50
CA PRO A 103 30.39 14.64 -16.09
C PRO A 103 29.05 14.45 -15.38
N GLY A 104 29.04 14.70 -14.08
CA GLY A 104 27.83 14.75 -13.26
C GLY A 104 27.82 13.72 -12.14
N PRO A 105 26.72 13.61 -11.38
CA PRO A 105 26.54 12.49 -10.47
C PRO A 105 26.33 11.18 -11.25
N ALA A 106 26.76 10.07 -10.65
CA ALA A 106 26.52 8.74 -11.23
C ALA A 106 25.02 8.54 -11.53
N PRO A 107 24.67 8.04 -12.74
CA PRO A 107 23.29 7.79 -13.11
C PRO A 107 22.71 6.67 -12.24
N LEU A 108 21.51 6.88 -11.72
CA LEU A 108 20.79 5.87 -10.93
C LEU A 108 19.76 5.14 -11.81
N PRO A 109 19.55 3.83 -11.61
CA PRO A 109 18.46 3.11 -12.24
C PRO A 109 17.11 3.77 -11.93
N ARG A 110 16.33 4.06 -12.97
CA ARG A 110 14.96 4.61 -12.84
C ARG A 110 14.03 3.82 -11.91
N PRO A 111 14.01 2.47 -11.89
CA PRO A 111 13.12 1.73 -10.99
C PRO A 111 13.43 1.95 -9.50
N ARG A 112 14.73 2.07 -9.14
CA ARG A 112 15.13 2.33 -7.76
C ARG A 112 14.64 3.69 -7.27
N VAL A 113 14.74 4.73 -8.10
CA VAL A 113 14.23 6.08 -7.74
C VAL A 113 12.71 6.07 -7.56
N LYS A 114 11.97 5.32 -8.39
CA LYS A 114 10.51 5.21 -8.27
C LYS A 114 10.05 4.64 -6.92
N ARG A 115 10.80 3.70 -6.34
CA ARG A 115 10.49 3.12 -5.02
C ARG A 115 10.42 4.17 -3.91
N PHE A 116 11.24 5.22 -3.99
CA PHE A 116 11.33 6.27 -2.97
C PHE A 116 10.47 7.50 -3.28
N LEU A 117 9.84 7.56 -4.46
CA LEU A 117 8.88 8.61 -4.77
C LEU A 117 7.59 8.35 -4.00
N ARG A 118 7.17 9.31 -3.18
CA ARG A 118 5.92 9.26 -2.43
C ARG A 118 4.91 10.20 -3.08
N GLY A 119 3.74 9.68 -3.45
CA GLY A 119 2.65 10.45 -4.06
C GLY A 119 2.77 10.66 -5.58
N THR A 120 1.68 11.13 -6.19
CA THR A 120 1.66 11.53 -7.60
C THR A 120 2.14 12.96 -7.74
N LYS A 121 2.95 13.27 -8.77
CA LYS A 121 3.36 14.64 -9.07
C LYS A 121 2.13 15.52 -9.28
N GLU A 122 1.83 16.40 -8.33
CA GLU A 122 0.77 17.39 -8.49
C GLU A 122 1.18 18.42 -9.55
N LYS A 123 0.39 18.53 -10.61
CA LYS A 123 0.57 19.61 -11.59
C LYS A 123 -0.06 20.87 -11.03
N ALA A 124 0.68 21.98 -11.04
CA ALA A 124 0.13 23.28 -10.66
C ALA A 124 -1.10 23.61 -11.54
N PRO A 125 -2.25 23.99 -10.94
CA PRO A 125 -3.44 24.39 -11.70
C PRO A 125 -3.13 25.56 -12.66
N ARG A 126 -3.80 25.62 -13.82
CA ARG A 126 -3.57 26.66 -14.83
C ARG A 126 -3.80 28.09 -14.28
N ALA A 127 -4.66 28.29 -13.29
CA ALA A 127 -5.00 29.60 -12.70
C ALA A 127 -4.29 29.89 -11.35
N THR A 128 -3.01 29.55 -11.21
CA THR A 128 -2.25 29.81 -9.96
C THR A 128 -1.24 30.94 -10.10
N SER A 129 -1.01 31.65 -8.98
CA SER A 129 0.02 32.68 -8.82
C SER A 129 1.40 32.18 -9.29
N GLN A 130 2.16 33.06 -9.96
CA GLN A 130 3.52 32.79 -10.41
C GLN A 130 4.44 32.33 -9.27
N ARG A 131 4.22 32.85 -8.05
CA ARG A 131 4.95 32.46 -6.85
C ARG A 131 4.65 31.02 -6.43
N LEU A 132 3.38 30.61 -6.47
CA LEU A 132 2.97 29.24 -6.14
C LEU A 132 3.53 28.23 -7.15
N ARG A 133 3.51 28.57 -8.45
CA ARG A 133 4.14 27.74 -9.49
C ARG A 133 5.64 27.56 -9.26
N TRP A 134 6.35 28.61 -8.84
CA TRP A 134 7.77 28.53 -8.48
C TRP A 134 8.00 27.63 -7.26
N HIS A 135 7.19 27.77 -6.21
CA HIS A 135 7.27 26.90 -5.02
C HIS A 135 6.97 25.43 -5.33
N LEU A 136 5.94 25.13 -6.12
CA LEU A 136 5.59 23.76 -6.53
C LEU A 136 6.71 23.15 -7.40
N LYS A 137 7.29 23.93 -8.33
CA LYS A 137 8.43 23.48 -9.12
C LYS A 137 9.63 23.16 -8.23
N LEU A 138 9.93 24.01 -7.25
CA LEU A 138 11.03 23.81 -6.32
C LEU A 138 10.77 22.61 -5.39
N SER A 139 9.53 22.42 -4.93
CA SER A 139 9.13 21.23 -4.14
C SER A 139 9.34 19.95 -4.93
N GLY A 140 8.85 19.90 -6.17
CA GLY A 140 9.05 18.72 -7.04
C GLY A 140 10.54 18.43 -7.30
N GLN A 141 11.37 19.45 -7.48
CA GLN A 141 12.83 19.26 -7.59
C GLN A 141 13.45 18.74 -6.29
N ARG A 142 12.99 19.21 -5.13
CA ARG A 142 13.44 18.72 -3.81
C ARG A 142 13.03 17.27 -3.56
N GLU A 143 11.82 16.90 -3.93
CA GLU A 143 11.30 15.53 -3.83
C GLU A 143 12.09 14.58 -4.73
N GLU A 144 12.31 14.95 -5.99
CA GLU A 144 13.15 14.17 -6.92
C GLU A 144 14.58 14.02 -6.40
N ALA A 145 15.17 15.11 -5.90
CA ALA A 145 16.50 15.07 -5.31
C ALA A 145 16.55 14.21 -4.04
N ALA A 146 15.51 14.25 -3.19
CA ALA A 146 15.41 13.42 -1.99
C ALA A 146 15.27 11.94 -2.34
N ALA A 147 14.40 11.59 -3.30
CA ALA A 147 14.24 10.22 -3.78
C ALA A 147 15.54 9.69 -4.42
N ALA A 148 16.24 10.51 -5.21
CA ALA A 148 17.54 10.14 -5.77
C ALA A 148 18.62 9.95 -4.69
N ARG A 149 18.62 10.73 -3.62
CA ARG A 149 19.53 10.54 -2.48
C ARG A 149 19.18 9.27 -1.70
N ALA A 150 17.91 9.00 -1.42
CA ALA A 150 17.47 7.78 -0.77
C ALA A 150 17.85 6.53 -1.59
N ALA A 151 17.65 6.56 -2.91
CA ALA A 151 18.08 5.50 -3.81
C ALA A 151 19.60 5.27 -3.85
N ARG A 152 20.42 6.29 -3.52
CA ARG A 152 21.87 6.11 -3.34
C ARG A 152 22.21 5.43 -2.02
N LEU A 153 21.49 5.76 -0.95
CA LEU A 153 21.68 5.13 0.35
C LEU A 153 21.27 3.66 0.34
N ASP A 154 20.31 3.28 -0.52
CA ASP A 154 19.91 1.89 -0.76
C ASP A 154 21.09 1.01 -1.23
N LEU A 155 22.11 1.59 -1.89
CA LEU A 155 23.35 0.87 -2.26
C LEU A 155 24.26 0.56 -1.07
N LEU A 156 24.05 1.22 0.07
CA LEU A 156 24.85 1.04 1.28
C LEU A 156 24.24 0.00 2.22
N LEU A 157 23.13 -0.64 1.83
CA LEU A 157 22.58 -1.75 2.60
C LEU A 157 23.61 -2.89 2.62
N PRO A 158 23.99 -3.39 3.82
CA PRO A 158 25.03 -4.41 3.93
C PRO A 158 24.52 -5.80 3.52
N GLU A 159 23.22 -6.06 3.67
CA GLU A 159 22.60 -7.36 3.46
C GLU A 159 21.88 -7.41 2.11
N GLU A 160 21.99 -8.56 1.45
CA GLU A 160 21.22 -8.90 0.25
C GLU A 160 20.07 -9.85 0.62
N PRO A 161 18.91 -9.76 -0.05
CA PRO A 161 17.81 -10.69 0.18
C PRO A 161 18.18 -12.09 -0.28
N GLY A 162 17.95 -13.09 0.57
CA GLY A 162 18.12 -14.50 0.18
C GLY A 162 17.12 -14.93 -0.89
N PHE A 163 17.54 -15.83 -1.77
CA PHE A 163 16.70 -16.42 -2.81
C PHE A 163 17.07 -17.90 -3.01
N LEU A 164 16.13 -18.65 -3.58
CA LEU A 164 16.33 -20.02 -4.04
C LEU A 164 15.94 -20.02 -5.52
N GLU A 165 16.90 -20.33 -6.38
CA GLU A 165 16.70 -20.47 -7.83
C GLU A 165 16.97 -21.93 -8.18
N ALA A 166 16.00 -22.57 -8.84
CA ALA A 166 16.16 -23.95 -9.28
C ALA A 166 16.91 -23.99 -10.62
N ASP A 167 17.65 -25.07 -10.84
CA ASP A 167 18.33 -25.30 -12.11
C ASP A 167 17.33 -25.55 -13.25
N PRO A 168 17.75 -25.39 -14.51
CA PRO A 168 16.88 -25.59 -15.66
C PRO A 168 16.28 -27.01 -15.70
N GLY A 169 14.97 -27.12 -15.44
CA GLY A 169 14.24 -28.39 -15.44
C GLY A 169 13.91 -28.93 -14.04
N GLU A 170 14.31 -28.23 -12.98
CA GLU A 170 13.94 -28.55 -11.60
C GLU A 170 12.92 -27.55 -11.05
N ASP A 171 11.98 -28.06 -10.25
CA ASP A 171 10.97 -27.24 -9.58
C ASP A 171 11.43 -26.90 -8.15
N THR A 172 11.32 -25.63 -7.75
CA THR A 172 11.71 -25.15 -6.40
C THR A 172 10.90 -25.80 -5.27
N SER A 173 9.73 -26.38 -5.55
CA SER A 173 8.90 -27.07 -4.57
C SER A 173 9.43 -28.45 -4.16
N THR A 174 10.36 -29.02 -4.92
CA THR A 174 10.95 -30.34 -4.65
C THR A 174 12.06 -30.29 -3.60
N VAL A 175 12.62 -29.11 -3.35
CA VAL A 175 13.72 -28.89 -2.41
C VAL A 175 13.23 -29.09 -0.98
N THR A 176 13.86 -30.01 -0.23
CA THR A 176 13.46 -30.31 1.15
C THR A 176 14.08 -29.33 2.15
N GLN A 177 13.50 -29.24 3.35
CA GLN A 177 14.10 -28.43 4.44
C GLN A 177 15.47 -28.96 4.87
N GLY A 178 15.72 -30.27 4.70
CA GLY A 178 17.03 -30.87 4.95
C GLY A 178 18.09 -30.33 3.98
N ASP A 179 17.78 -30.37 2.68
CA ASP A 179 18.68 -29.85 1.63
C ASP A 179 19.00 -28.36 1.84
N ILE A 180 17.99 -27.57 2.23
CA ILE A 180 18.18 -26.15 2.54
C ILE A 180 19.10 -25.98 3.76
N ALA A 181 18.89 -26.75 4.83
CA ALA A 181 19.69 -26.65 6.05
C ALA A 181 21.16 -27.05 5.82
N GLU A 182 21.42 -27.98 4.90
CA GLU A 182 22.78 -28.38 4.51
C GLU A 182 23.46 -27.36 3.58
N ALA A 183 22.69 -26.67 2.72
CA ALA A 183 23.21 -25.71 1.77
C ALA A 183 23.50 -24.32 2.38
N VAL A 184 22.81 -23.94 3.45
CA VAL A 184 23.00 -22.63 4.11
C VAL A 184 24.15 -22.64 5.12
N ASP A 185 24.57 -21.44 5.52
CA ASP A 185 25.59 -21.27 6.55
C ASP A 185 25.13 -21.80 7.92
N ILE A 186 26.08 -22.19 8.77
CA ILE A 186 25.84 -22.81 10.08
C ILE A 186 24.91 -21.94 10.96
N ALA A 187 25.03 -20.61 10.89
CA ALA A 187 24.21 -19.71 11.71
C ALA A 187 22.75 -19.68 11.24
N SER A 188 22.50 -19.81 9.94
CA SER A 188 21.14 -19.96 9.40
C SER A 188 20.58 -21.37 9.62
N ALA A 189 21.40 -22.41 9.44
CA ALA A 189 21.01 -23.79 9.71
C ALA A 189 20.61 -24.00 11.18
N ALA A 190 21.33 -23.37 12.13
CA ALA A 190 21.04 -23.46 13.56
C ALA A 190 19.66 -22.87 13.98
N LYS A 191 19.07 -22.03 13.13
CA LYS A 191 17.72 -21.44 13.33
C LYS A 191 16.61 -22.44 13.01
N HIS A 192 16.90 -23.49 12.26
CA HIS A 192 15.98 -24.59 12.03
C HIS A 192 15.99 -25.51 13.26
N PHE A 193 14.87 -25.58 13.98
CA PHE A 193 14.70 -26.48 15.12
C PHE A 193 13.23 -26.93 15.24
N GLU A 194 13.03 -28.08 15.87
CA GLU A 194 11.72 -28.66 16.11
C GLU A 194 11.46 -28.74 17.63
N LEU A 195 10.32 -28.21 18.10
CA LEU A 195 9.87 -28.36 19.49
C LEU A 195 8.73 -29.39 19.54
N ARG A 196 8.99 -30.55 20.16
CA ARG A 196 8.01 -31.62 20.30
C ARG A 196 7.23 -31.47 21.61
N LEU A 197 6.09 -30.78 21.54
CA LEU A 197 5.21 -30.49 22.67
C LEU A 197 3.82 -31.12 22.47
N GLU A 198 3.69 -32.43 22.70
CA GLU A 198 2.45 -33.18 22.38
C GLU A 198 1.32 -33.00 23.42
N GLN A 199 1.68 -32.59 24.64
CA GLN A 199 0.78 -32.67 25.80
C GLN A 199 -0.33 -31.60 25.79
N PHE A 200 -0.05 -30.42 25.22
CA PHE A 200 -0.85 -29.22 25.41
C PHE A 200 -1.71 -28.82 24.20
N GLY A 201 -1.86 -29.74 23.24
CA GLY A 201 -2.65 -29.52 22.03
C GLY A 201 -1.94 -28.60 21.02
N PRO A 202 -2.67 -28.10 20.00
CA PRO A 202 -2.06 -27.26 18.98
C PRO A 202 -1.55 -25.93 19.57
N TYR A 203 -0.38 -25.52 19.13
CA TYR A 203 0.28 -24.29 19.55
C TYR A 203 -0.02 -23.14 18.61
N ARG A 204 -0.21 -21.96 19.21
CA ARG A 204 -0.19 -20.67 18.54
C ARG A 204 1.18 -20.02 18.77
N LEU A 205 1.69 -19.36 17.74
CA LEU A 205 2.99 -18.71 17.74
C LEU A 205 2.82 -17.23 17.50
N ASP A 206 3.62 -16.42 18.19
CA ASP A 206 3.83 -15.02 17.85
C ASP A 206 5.30 -14.64 18.07
N TYR A 207 5.85 -13.87 17.12
CA TYR A 207 7.21 -13.37 17.21
C TYR A 207 7.19 -11.92 17.65
N SER A 208 8.15 -11.53 18.49
CA SER A 208 8.38 -10.12 18.78
C SER A 208 8.70 -9.36 17.49
N ARG A 209 8.46 -8.05 17.47
CA ARG A 209 8.63 -7.22 16.27
C ARG A 209 10.05 -7.24 15.68
N ASN A 210 11.06 -7.40 16.52
CA ASN A 210 12.47 -7.56 16.12
C ASN A 210 12.81 -9.00 15.70
N GLY A 211 11.88 -9.95 15.88
CA GLY A 211 12.07 -11.36 15.58
C GLY A 211 13.03 -12.06 16.52
N ARG A 212 13.29 -11.56 17.73
CA ARG A 212 14.22 -12.17 18.71
C ARG A 212 13.54 -13.16 19.65
N HIS A 213 12.33 -12.83 20.10
CA HIS A 213 11.61 -13.61 21.10
C HIS A 213 10.41 -14.30 20.47
N LEU A 214 10.21 -15.54 20.85
CA LEU A 214 9.10 -16.40 20.41
C LEU A 214 8.17 -16.63 21.57
N LEU A 215 6.88 -16.38 21.35
CA LEU A 215 5.80 -16.68 22.28
C LEU A 215 4.98 -17.86 21.75
N LEU A 216 4.77 -18.83 22.62
CA LEU A 216 4.08 -20.09 22.38
C LEU A 216 2.85 -20.13 23.28
N GLY A 217 1.69 -20.46 22.71
CA GLY A 217 0.45 -20.68 23.45
C GLY A 217 -0.22 -21.98 23.02
N GLY A 218 -0.13 -23.02 23.83
CA GLY A 218 -0.81 -24.29 23.65
C GLY A 218 -2.29 -24.20 24.05
N ARG A 219 -3.16 -24.82 23.26
CA ARG A 219 -4.62 -24.76 23.47
C ARG A 219 -5.09 -25.25 24.86
N ARG A 220 -4.31 -26.09 25.54
CA ARG A 220 -4.60 -26.61 26.90
C ARG A 220 -4.01 -25.79 28.05
N GLY A 221 -3.45 -24.60 27.77
CA GLY A 221 -3.06 -23.65 28.83
C GLY A 221 -1.57 -23.43 29.00
N HIS A 222 -0.72 -24.18 28.29
CA HIS A 222 0.72 -23.95 28.30
C HIS A 222 1.06 -22.67 27.55
N VAL A 223 1.76 -21.75 28.20
CA VAL A 223 2.26 -20.53 27.58
C VAL A 223 3.75 -20.43 27.90
N ALA A 224 4.56 -20.25 26.87
CA ALA A 224 6.01 -20.13 27.03
C ALA A 224 6.56 -18.99 26.16
N ALA A 225 7.46 -18.20 26.71
CA ALA A 225 8.22 -17.19 26.00
C ALA A 225 9.71 -17.56 26.06
N MET A 226 10.39 -17.51 24.93
CA MET A 226 11.82 -17.83 24.83
C MET A 226 12.54 -16.92 23.85
N ASP A 227 13.82 -16.66 24.10
CA ASP A 227 14.74 -16.18 23.07
C ASP A 227 15.09 -17.40 22.20
N TRP A 228 14.54 -17.44 20.98
CA TRP A 228 14.62 -18.64 20.14
C TRP A 228 16.00 -18.80 19.47
N GLN A 229 16.80 -17.72 19.37
CA GLN A 229 18.16 -17.80 18.82
C GLN A 229 19.10 -18.47 19.81
N THR A 230 19.05 -18.04 21.07
CA THR A 230 19.84 -18.65 22.16
C THR A 230 19.18 -19.92 22.73
N LYS A 231 17.91 -20.16 22.38
CA LYS A 231 17.06 -21.24 22.92
C LYS A 231 16.88 -21.13 24.43
N ALA A 232 17.04 -19.92 24.97
CA ALA A 232 16.88 -19.64 26.39
C ALA A 232 15.41 -19.35 26.70
N LEU A 233 14.84 -20.15 27.60
CA LEU A 233 13.49 -19.94 28.10
C LEU A 233 13.47 -18.69 29.01
N MET A 234 12.58 -17.76 28.73
CA MET A 234 12.35 -16.59 29.59
C MET A 234 11.27 -16.87 30.62
N CYS A 235 10.16 -17.42 30.14
CA CYS A 235 8.95 -17.64 30.93
C CYS A 235 8.26 -18.91 30.48
N GLU A 236 7.76 -19.67 31.44
CA GLU A 236 6.88 -20.80 31.20
C GLU A 236 5.82 -20.81 32.30
N ILE A 237 4.56 -20.71 31.88
CA ILE A 237 3.40 -20.74 32.75
C ILE A 237 2.38 -21.71 32.22
N ASN A 238 1.67 -22.37 33.13
CA ASN A 238 0.50 -23.17 32.80
C ASN A 238 -0.74 -22.49 33.40
N VAL A 239 -1.56 -21.93 32.52
CA VAL A 239 -2.77 -21.20 32.88
C VAL A 239 -3.91 -22.14 33.27
N MET A 240 -3.81 -23.44 32.97
CA MET A 240 -4.84 -24.47 33.20
C MET A 240 -6.21 -24.15 32.58
N GLU A 241 -6.29 -23.14 31.72
CA GLU A 241 -7.45 -22.78 30.91
C GLU A 241 -7.15 -22.94 29.42
N THR A 242 -8.19 -22.97 28.60
CA THR A 242 -8.01 -22.99 27.16
C THR A 242 -7.47 -21.65 26.66
N VAL A 243 -6.31 -21.68 26.01
CA VAL A 243 -5.74 -20.50 25.33
C VAL A 243 -6.15 -20.53 23.87
N THR A 244 -6.74 -19.44 23.38
CA THR A 244 -7.16 -19.31 21.98
C THR A 244 -6.10 -18.64 21.13
N ASP A 245 -5.45 -17.61 21.70
CA ASP A 245 -4.45 -16.82 21.01
C ASP A 245 -3.46 -16.16 21.98
N VAL A 246 -2.29 -15.83 21.45
CA VAL A 246 -1.21 -15.14 22.17
C VAL A 246 -0.65 -14.04 21.28
N ALA A 247 -0.26 -12.92 21.89
CA ALA A 247 0.39 -11.83 21.18
C ALA A 247 1.38 -11.08 22.07
N TRP A 248 2.51 -10.71 21.48
CA TRP A 248 3.40 -9.70 22.07
C TRP A 248 2.77 -8.32 22.00
N LEU A 249 3.02 -7.50 23.02
CA LEU A 249 2.67 -6.08 23.00
C LEU A 249 3.86 -5.26 22.48
N HIS A 250 4.04 -4.04 22.99
CA HIS A 250 5.09 -3.14 22.51
C HIS A 250 6.49 -3.60 22.90
N ALA A 251 6.64 -4.14 24.11
CA ALA A 251 7.89 -4.61 24.68
C ALA A 251 7.85 -6.11 24.90
N GLU A 252 9.03 -6.71 24.94
CA GLU A 252 9.27 -8.12 25.25
C GLU A 252 8.99 -8.45 26.73
N THR A 253 8.60 -7.43 27.50
CA THR A 253 8.16 -7.57 28.89
C THR A 253 6.69 -7.93 28.99
N LEU A 254 5.86 -7.59 28.00
CA LEU A 254 4.41 -7.75 28.12
C LEU A 254 3.86 -8.68 27.07
N LEU A 255 3.20 -9.73 27.54
CA LEU A 255 2.55 -10.73 26.72
C LEU A 255 1.04 -10.76 27.02
N ALA A 256 0.23 -10.82 25.97
CA ALA A 256 -1.21 -10.89 26.07
C ALA A 256 -1.68 -12.30 25.69
N VAL A 257 -2.46 -12.92 26.55
CA VAL A 257 -2.97 -14.28 26.39
C VAL A 257 -4.49 -14.24 26.44
N ALA A 258 -5.12 -14.64 25.33
CA ALA A 258 -6.56 -14.81 25.28
C ALA A 258 -6.93 -16.16 25.90
N GLN A 259 -7.42 -16.11 27.14
CA GLN A 259 -7.94 -17.28 27.84
C GLN A 259 -9.41 -17.51 27.51
N ARG A 260 -10.01 -18.54 28.13
CA ARG A 260 -11.37 -18.97 27.82
C ARG A 260 -12.41 -17.87 28.03
N ARG A 261 -12.31 -17.13 29.13
CA ARG A 261 -13.27 -16.07 29.47
C ARG A 261 -12.74 -14.70 29.15
N TRP A 262 -11.53 -14.37 29.58
CA TRP A 262 -11.00 -13.02 29.52
C TRP A 262 -9.60 -12.98 28.90
N LEU A 263 -9.19 -11.79 28.51
CA LEU A 263 -7.84 -11.51 28.06
C LEU A 263 -6.98 -11.14 29.26
N HIS A 264 -5.88 -11.85 29.45
CA HIS A 264 -4.91 -11.58 30.51
C HIS A 264 -3.63 -11.05 29.93
N VAL A 265 -3.01 -10.11 30.64
CA VAL A 265 -1.69 -9.56 30.32
C VAL A 265 -0.73 -10.00 31.41
N TYR A 266 0.38 -10.58 31.00
CA TYR A 266 1.44 -11.06 31.87
C TYR A 266 2.74 -10.31 31.62
N ASP A 267 3.62 -10.34 32.61
CA ASP A 267 5.00 -9.89 32.53
C ASP A 267 5.92 -10.96 31.91
N ASN A 268 7.19 -10.62 31.66
CA ASN A 268 8.23 -11.54 31.18
C ASN A 268 8.60 -12.64 32.18
N GLN A 269 8.19 -12.53 33.44
CA GLN A 269 8.34 -13.60 34.44
C GLN A 269 7.10 -14.49 34.54
N GLY A 270 6.04 -14.19 33.77
CA GLY A 270 4.78 -14.95 33.84
C GLY A 270 3.85 -14.53 34.97
N LEU A 271 4.13 -13.40 35.62
CA LEU A 271 3.24 -12.80 36.60
C LEU A 271 2.07 -12.13 35.89
N GLU A 272 0.84 -12.41 36.33
CA GLU A 272 -0.36 -11.77 35.82
C GLU A 272 -0.40 -10.31 36.28
N LEU A 273 -0.40 -9.37 35.32
CA LEU A 273 -0.46 -7.94 35.60
C LEU A 273 -1.90 -7.42 35.55
N ASN A 274 -2.68 -7.89 34.57
CA ASN A 274 -4.03 -7.39 34.39
C ASN A 274 -4.96 -8.41 33.72
N CYS A 275 -6.23 -8.36 34.11
CA CYS A 275 -7.31 -9.13 33.53
C CYS A 275 -8.34 -8.19 32.91
N LEU A 276 -8.42 -8.19 31.57
CA LEU A 276 -9.31 -7.32 30.81
C LEU A 276 -10.70 -7.96 30.67
N LYS A 277 -11.59 -7.67 31.63
CA LYS A 277 -12.96 -8.20 31.68
C LYS A 277 -13.90 -7.64 30.60
N SER A 278 -13.55 -6.50 29.99
CA SER A 278 -14.34 -5.86 28.94
C SER A 278 -14.38 -6.64 27.62
N PHE A 279 -13.45 -7.59 27.43
CA PHE A 279 -13.33 -8.39 26.22
C PHE A 279 -13.54 -9.87 26.54
N PRO A 280 -14.80 -10.32 26.67
CA PRO A 280 -15.07 -11.74 26.87
C PRO A 280 -14.87 -12.54 25.57
N GLY A 281 -14.34 -13.76 25.68
CA GLY A 281 -14.33 -14.73 24.57
C GLY A 281 -13.53 -14.29 23.34
N VAL A 282 -12.32 -13.76 23.54
CA VAL A 282 -11.43 -13.35 22.45
C VAL A 282 -10.92 -14.57 21.68
N LEU A 283 -11.02 -14.52 20.35
CA LEU A 283 -10.54 -15.57 19.44
C LEU A 283 -9.22 -15.21 18.75
N ARG A 284 -8.99 -13.91 18.54
CA ARG A 284 -7.79 -13.40 17.86
C ARG A 284 -7.30 -12.13 18.53
N LEU A 285 -5.99 -12.00 18.66
CA LEU A 285 -5.26 -10.84 19.14
C LEU A 285 -4.33 -10.36 18.03
N GLN A 286 -4.27 -9.04 17.84
CA GLN A 286 -3.26 -8.40 17.00
C GLN A 286 -2.86 -7.08 17.63
N PHE A 287 -1.59 -6.92 17.96
CA PHE A 287 -1.08 -5.65 18.48
C PHE A 287 -0.70 -4.71 17.33
N LEU A 288 -1.13 -3.44 17.45
CA LEU A 288 -0.82 -2.36 16.51
C LEU A 288 0.29 -1.49 17.11
N PRO A 289 1.57 -1.70 16.75
CA PRO A 289 2.70 -1.15 17.50
C PRO A 289 2.84 0.37 17.41
N TYR A 290 2.34 0.99 16.34
CA TYR A 290 2.40 2.45 16.17
C TYR A 290 1.29 3.21 16.90
N HIS A 291 0.18 2.53 17.22
CA HIS A 291 -0.99 3.14 17.87
C HIS A 291 -1.12 2.71 19.34
N PHE A 292 -0.31 1.75 19.80
CA PHE A 292 -0.42 1.12 21.12
C PHE A 292 -1.81 0.53 21.39
N LEU A 293 -2.43 -0.03 20.35
CA LEU A 293 -3.75 -0.64 20.43
C LEU A 293 -3.66 -2.15 20.26
N LEU A 294 -4.31 -2.89 21.15
CA LEU A 294 -4.52 -4.32 21.00
C LEU A 294 -5.89 -4.55 20.35
N ALA A 295 -5.89 -4.97 19.09
CA ALA A 295 -7.10 -5.32 18.38
C ALA A 295 -7.50 -6.77 18.73
N THR A 296 -8.75 -6.95 19.15
CA THR A 296 -9.29 -8.25 19.55
C THR A 296 -10.48 -8.63 18.65
N ALA A 297 -10.50 -9.86 18.14
CA ALA A 297 -11.68 -10.40 17.48
C ALA A 297 -12.49 -11.25 18.47
N VAL A 298 -13.76 -10.89 18.67
CA VAL A 298 -14.69 -11.55 19.61
C VAL A 298 -15.94 -11.99 18.84
N MET A 299 -16.37 -13.24 19.03
CA MET A 299 -17.60 -13.76 18.39
C MET A 299 -18.89 -13.29 19.08
N GLU A 300 -18.81 -12.88 20.35
CA GLU A 300 -19.99 -12.62 21.19
C GLU A 300 -20.69 -11.28 20.90
N ASN A 301 -20.00 -10.31 20.28
CA ASN A 301 -20.60 -9.03 19.87
C ASN A 301 -21.64 -9.16 18.73
N ARG A 302 -21.89 -10.38 18.25
CA ARG A 302 -22.91 -10.69 17.23
C ARG A 302 -24.34 -10.38 17.65
N ARG A 303 -24.60 -10.17 18.95
CA ARG A 303 -25.93 -9.96 19.54
C ARG A 303 -26.32 -8.50 19.76
N ARG A 304 -25.39 -7.54 19.63
CA ARG A 304 -25.69 -6.11 19.78
C ARG A 304 -25.54 -5.41 18.45
N ALA A 305 -26.67 -5.05 17.85
CA ALA A 305 -26.68 -4.15 16.70
C ALA A 305 -26.65 -2.70 17.21
N ASN A 306 -25.78 -1.87 16.63
CA ASN A 306 -25.82 -0.44 16.91
C ASN A 306 -26.90 0.19 16.03
N VAL A 307 -28.02 0.57 16.63
CA VAL A 307 -29.15 1.17 15.89
C VAL A 307 -28.88 2.64 15.66
N THR A 308 -28.60 3.00 14.41
CA THR A 308 -28.35 4.39 14.00
C THR A 308 -29.59 4.92 13.29
N PRO A 309 -30.23 6.00 13.78
CA PRO A 309 -31.38 6.59 13.10
C PRO A 309 -30.91 7.39 11.86
N VAL A 310 -31.39 7.01 10.68
CA VAL A 310 -31.13 7.69 9.40
C VAL A 310 -32.37 8.46 8.96
N LEU A 311 -32.26 9.77 8.74
CA LEU A 311 -33.37 10.61 8.30
C LEU A 311 -33.82 10.20 6.88
N LYS A 312 -35.12 9.94 6.66
CA LYS A 312 -35.70 9.74 5.33
C LYS A 312 -35.88 11.08 4.62
N GLU A 313 -36.95 11.81 4.98
CA GLU A 313 -37.42 13.08 4.44
C GLU A 313 -38.38 13.71 5.47
N GLY A 314 -38.22 14.99 5.83
CA GLY A 314 -39.06 15.70 6.81
C GLY A 314 -38.26 16.40 7.93
N LYS A 315 -38.95 16.86 9.00
CA LYS A 315 -38.32 17.55 10.14
C LYS A 315 -37.53 16.58 11.04
N LYS A 316 -36.39 17.04 11.56
CA LYS A 316 -35.47 16.26 12.42
C LYS A 316 -36.02 15.92 13.82
N GLU A 317 -37.07 16.60 14.27
CA GLU A 317 -37.60 16.45 15.63
C GLU A 317 -38.57 15.26 15.77
N ASP A 318 -39.12 14.78 14.66
CA ASP A 318 -40.08 13.67 14.67
C ASP A 318 -39.36 12.31 14.53
N ALA A 319 -39.59 11.42 15.50
CA ALA A 319 -39.03 10.06 15.50
C ALA A 319 -39.52 9.21 14.31
N ARG A 320 -40.72 9.50 13.79
CA ARG A 320 -41.33 8.78 12.65
C ARG A 320 -40.62 9.03 11.31
N THR A 321 -39.83 10.10 11.24
CA THR A 321 -39.08 10.53 10.06
C THR A 321 -37.76 9.77 9.88
N HIS A 322 -37.33 9.05 10.92
CA HIS A 322 -36.07 8.33 10.97
C HIS A 322 -36.28 6.84 10.68
N ARG A 323 -35.42 6.24 9.85
CA ARG A 323 -35.26 4.79 9.72
C ARG A 323 -34.25 4.32 10.77
N PRO A 324 -34.61 3.38 11.65
CA PRO A 324 -33.60 2.69 12.44
C PRO A 324 -32.78 1.79 11.49
N VAL A 325 -31.47 1.99 11.43
CA VAL A 325 -30.55 1.11 10.71
C VAL A 325 -29.69 0.38 11.73
N SER A 326 -29.81 -0.95 11.77
CA SER A 326 -29.01 -1.80 12.64
C SER A 326 -27.65 -2.10 12.01
N LEU A 327 -26.59 -1.49 12.53
CA LEU A 327 -25.22 -1.84 12.17
C LEU A 327 -24.79 -3.08 12.96
N THR A 328 -24.48 -4.16 12.25
CA THR A 328 -23.99 -5.39 12.88
C THR A 328 -22.46 -5.36 12.98
N SER A 329 -21.88 -6.24 13.80
CA SER A 329 -20.42 -6.41 13.85
C SER A 329 -19.86 -6.84 12.50
N ILE A 330 -18.65 -6.39 12.13
CA ILE A 330 -17.97 -6.76 10.86
C ILE A 330 -17.93 -8.30 10.61
N PRO A 331 -17.62 -9.17 11.60
CA PRO A 331 -17.71 -10.62 11.40
C PRO A 331 -19.14 -11.11 11.11
N GLY A 332 -20.14 -10.44 11.67
CA GLY A 332 -21.55 -10.66 11.40
C GLY A 332 -21.91 -10.35 9.95
N GLU A 333 -21.49 -9.18 9.44
CA GLU A 333 -21.70 -8.78 8.04
C GLU A 333 -21.00 -9.75 7.08
N MET A 334 -19.74 -10.12 7.36
CA MET A 334 -19.01 -11.10 6.52
C MET A 334 -19.74 -12.44 6.45
N MET A 335 -20.18 -12.97 7.59
CA MET A 335 -20.95 -14.22 7.63
C MET A 335 -22.30 -14.10 6.93
N GLU A 336 -22.98 -12.96 7.07
CA GLU A 336 -24.23 -12.69 6.37
C GLU A 336 -24.03 -12.66 4.85
N GLN A 337 -22.95 -12.05 4.35
CA GLN A 337 -22.64 -12.04 2.92
C GLN A 337 -22.35 -13.45 2.39
N LEU A 338 -21.61 -14.27 3.15
CA LEU A 338 -21.33 -15.66 2.78
C LEU A 338 -22.62 -16.48 2.70
N ILE A 339 -23.46 -16.39 3.73
CA ILE A 339 -24.72 -17.13 3.81
C ILE A 339 -25.71 -16.65 2.75
N LEU A 340 -25.78 -15.34 2.50
CA LEU A 340 -26.56 -14.80 1.40
C LEU A 340 -26.07 -15.32 0.04
N GLY A 341 -24.76 -15.46 -0.15
CA GLY A 341 -24.22 -16.11 -1.35
C GLY A 341 -24.76 -17.52 -1.56
N VAL A 342 -24.81 -18.33 -0.49
CA VAL A 342 -25.37 -19.69 -0.51
C VAL A 342 -26.88 -19.67 -0.78
N ILE A 343 -27.63 -18.80 -0.09
CA ILE A 343 -29.09 -18.69 -0.26
C ILE A 343 -29.45 -18.23 -1.68
N ASN A 344 -28.73 -17.24 -2.23
CA ASN A 344 -29.00 -16.75 -3.57
C ASN A 344 -28.78 -17.84 -4.62
N LYS A 345 -27.69 -18.61 -4.50
CA LYS A 345 -27.43 -19.76 -5.38
C LYS A 345 -28.58 -20.77 -5.30
N HIS A 346 -29.03 -21.11 -4.10
CA HIS A 346 -30.16 -22.02 -3.89
C HIS A 346 -31.49 -21.54 -4.48
N VAL A 347 -31.77 -20.24 -4.34
CA VAL A 347 -32.98 -19.59 -4.88
C VAL A 347 -32.98 -19.59 -6.41
N GLU A 348 -31.82 -19.36 -7.03
CA GLU A 348 -31.63 -19.44 -8.49
C GLU A 348 -31.78 -20.87 -9.01
N GLU A 349 -31.12 -21.85 -8.37
CA GLU A 349 -31.14 -23.27 -8.79
C GLU A 349 -32.54 -23.89 -8.70
N LYS A 350 -33.26 -23.63 -7.61
CA LYS A 350 -34.62 -24.17 -7.40
C LYS A 350 -35.73 -23.33 -8.04
N LYS A 351 -35.39 -22.29 -8.82
CA LYS A 351 -36.31 -21.33 -9.47
C LYS A 351 -37.43 -20.86 -8.54
N VAL A 352 -37.06 -20.51 -7.32
CA VAL A 352 -38.01 -20.19 -6.24
C VAL A 352 -38.72 -18.85 -6.47
N THR A 353 -38.09 -17.95 -7.23
CA THR A 353 -38.62 -16.63 -7.59
C THR A 353 -39.15 -16.62 -9.02
N GLY A 354 -40.34 -16.06 -9.23
CA GLY A 354 -40.90 -15.84 -10.56
C GLY A 354 -40.10 -14.81 -11.39
N SER A 355 -40.28 -14.85 -12.71
CA SER A 355 -39.61 -13.93 -13.66
C SER A 355 -39.88 -12.44 -13.36
N GLY A 356 -41.05 -12.12 -12.79
CA GLY A 356 -41.46 -10.77 -12.39
C GLY A 356 -40.80 -10.19 -11.14
N GLN A 357 -40.02 -10.97 -10.37
CA GLN A 357 -39.28 -10.44 -9.21
C GLN A 357 -38.01 -9.72 -9.66
N HIS A 358 -37.98 -8.40 -9.49
CA HIS A 358 -36.83 -7.54 -9.84
C HIS A 358 -36.13 -6.92 -8.63
N GLY A 359 -36.78 -6.88 -7.46
CA GLY A 359 -36.18 -6.37 -6.23
C GLY A 359 -35.21 -7.36 -5.62
N PHE A 360 -34.01 -6.87 -5.26
CA PHE A 360 -32.95 -7.62 -4.55
C PHE A 360 -32.41 -8.87 -5.28
N THR A 361 -32.58 -8.95 -6.60
CA THR A 361 -32.02 -10.02 -7.44
C THR A 361 -30.83 -9.52 -8.25
N LYS A 362 -29.85 -10.40 -8.50
CA LYS A 362 -28.63 -10.04 -9.23
C LYS A 362 -28.97 -9.74 -10.70
N GLY A 363 -28.48 -8.61 -11.22
CA GLY A 363 -28.65 -8.23 -12.63
C GLY A 363 -30.02 -7.63 -12.98
N LYS A 364 -30.92 -7.45 -12.01
CA LYS A 364 -32.20 -6.74 -12.19
C LYS A 364 -32.21 -5.46 -11.37
N SER A 365 -32.85 -4.42 -11.90
CA SER A 365 -32.99 -3.10 -11.28
C SER A 365 -34.44 -2.60 -11.35
N CYS A 366 -34.74 -1.52 -10.63
CA CYS A 366 -36.04 -0.84 -10.75
C CYS A 366 -36.35 -0.42 -12.19
N LEU A 367 -35.32 -0.05 -12.96
CA LEU A 367 -35.46 0.34 -14.36
C LEU A 367 -35.84 -0.86 -15.23
N THR A 368 -35.22 -2.03 -15.03
CA THR A 368 -35.62 -3.25 -15.76
C THR A 368 -37.06 -3.67 -15.44
N ASN A 369 -37.51 -3.50 -14.19
CA ASN A 369 -38.90 -3.78 -13.83
C ASN A 369 -39.87 -2.86 -14.58
N LEU A 370 -39.54 -1.56 -14.67
CA LEU A 370 -40.35 -0.59 -15.38
C LEU A 370 -40.40 -0.91 -16.89
N ILE A 371 -39.28 -1.30 -17.48
CA ILE A 371 -39.24 -1.71 -18.90
C ILE A 371 -40.14 -2.92 -19.15
N VAL A 372 -40.01 -3.99 -18.35
CA VAL A 372 -40.84 -5.20 -18.51
C VAL A 372 -42.33 -4.88 -18.32
N PHE A 373 -42.65 -4.00 -17.36
CA PHE A 373 -44.01 -3.54 -17.14
C PHE A 373 -44.57 -2.74 -18.33
N CYS A 374 -43.81 -1.75 -18.81
CA CYS A 374 -44.22 -0.92 -19.94
C CYS A 374 -44.35 -1.72 -21.24
N ASP A 375 -43.45 -2.67 -21.50
CA ASP A 375 -43.48 -3.56 -22.65
C ASP A 375 -44.74 -4.45 -22.65
N GLY A 376 -45.04 -5.07 -21.49
CA GLY A 376 -46.26 -5.86 -21.33
C GLY A 376 -47.53 -5.04 -21.48
N MET A 377 -47.55 -3.82 -20.93
CA MET A 377 -48.69 -2.91 -21.04
C MET A 377 -48.90 -2.45 -22.49
N ALA A 378 -47.82 -2.10 -23.20
CA ALA A 378 -47.87 -1.70 -24.61
C ALA A 378 -48.45 -2.81 -25.48
N GLY A 379 -48.01 -4.06 -25.32
CA GLY A 379 -48.54 -5.19 -26.08
C GLY A 379 -50.04 -5.41 -25.87
N TRP A 380 -50.56 -5.22 -24.65
CA TRP A 380 -51.99 -5.37 -24.38
C TRP A 380 -52.83 -4.22 -24.95
N VAL A 381 -52.27 -3.01 -24.96
CA VAL A 381 -52.91 -1.84 -25.57
C VAL A 381 -52.95 -1.96 -27.09
N ASP A 382 -51.87 -2.44 -27.72
CA ASP A 382 -51.80 -2.65 -29.18
C ASP A 382 -52.83 -3.69 -29.67
N GLU A 383 -53.17 -4.68 -28.85
CA GLU A 383 -54.22 -5.65 -29.11
C GLU A 383 -55.65 -5.13 -28.81
N GLY A 384 -55.79 -3.87 -28.39
CA GLY A 384 -57.07 -3.23 -28.09
C GLY A 384 -57.71 -3.70 -26.79
N ARG A 385 -56.95 -4.28 -25.85
CA ARG A 385 -57.46 -4.73 -24.55
C ARG A 385 -57.51 -3.59 -23.54
N ALA A 386 -58.52 -3.59 -22.67
CA ALA A 386 -58.55 -2.71 -21.50
C ALA A 386 -57.54 -3.20 -20.46
N VAL A 387 -56.71 -2.29 -19.93
CA VAL A 387 -55.67 -2.59 -18.94
C VAL A 387 -55.89 -1.78 -17.68
N ASP A 388 -56.08 -2.49 -16.55
CA ASP A 388 -56.15 -1.90 -15.21
C ASP A 388 -54.90 -2.28 -14.40
N VAL A 389 -54.33 -1.30 -13.69
CA VAL A 389 -53.11 -1.46 -12.90
C VAL A 389 -53.41 -1.26 -11.42
N VAL A 390 -53.13 -2.29 -10.61
CA VAL A 390 -53.33 -2.24 -9.15
C VAL A 390 -51.97 -2.16 -8.45
N TYR A 391 -51.72 -1.05 -7.77
CA TYR A 391 -50.53 -0.87 -6.94
C TYR A 391 -50.81 -1.32 -5.50
N LEU A 392 -50.02 -2.27 -5.01
CA LEU A 392 -50.08 -2.77 -3.64
C LEU A 392 -48.78 -2.41 -2.92
N ASP A 393 -48.88 -1.82 -1.73
CA ASP A 393 -47.74 -1.54 -0.86
C ASP A 393 -47.94 -2.15 0.53
N PHE A 394 -46.87 -2.72 1.09
CA PHE A 394 -46.91 -3.33 2.42
C PHE A 394 -46.33 -2.36 3.46
N SER A 395 -47.14 -2.01 4.45
CA SER A 395 -46.67 -1.20 5.57
C SER A 395 -45.67 -1.99 6.42
N LYS A 396 -44.48 -1.41 6.62
CA LYS A 396 -43.41 -1.97 7.46
C LYS A 396 -43.12 -3.44 7.16
N ALA A 397 -42.91 -3.77 5.89
CA ALA A 397 -42.79 -5.15 5.41
C ALA A 397 -41.82 -6.05 6.22
N PHE A 398 -40.73 -5.51 6.78
CA PHE A 398 -39.78 -6.31 7.58
C PHE A 398 -40.20 -6.53 9.04
N ASP A 399 -41.01 -5.62 9.61
CA ASP A 399 -41.46 -5.70 11.00
C ASP A 399 -42.68 -6.62 11.15
N THR A 400 -43.46 -6.77 10.07
CA THR A 400 -44.73 -7.51 10.05
C THR A 400 -44.56 -8.99 9.66
N ILE A 401 -43.34 -9.44 9.32
CA ILE A 401 -43.09 -10.83 8.91
C ILE A 401 -43.07 -11.75 10.15
N SER A 402 -43.95 -12.75 10.16
CA SER A 402 -43.88 -13.82 11.15
C SER A 402 -42.64 -14.69 10.94
N HIS A 403 -41.75 -14.73 11.95
CA HIS A 403 -40.50 -15.51 11.91
C HIS A 403 -40.78 -17.02 11.71
N ASN A 404 -41.83 -17.54 12.34
CA ASN A 404 -42.20 -18.96 12.24
C ASN A 404 -42.60 -19.36 10.81
N VAL A 405 -43.34 -18.49 10.12
CA VAL A 405 -43.75 -18.71 8.73
C VAL A 405 -42.54 -18.64 7.79
N LEU A 406 -41.61 -17.72 8.04
CA LEU A 406 -40.38 -17.59 7.25
C LEU A 406 -39.48 -18.83 7.40
N VAL A 407 -39.23 -19.27 8.64
CA VAL A 407 -38.41 -20.47 8.93
C VAL A 407 -39.05 -21.72 8.32
N SER A 408 -40.38 -21.88 8.47
CA SER A 408 -41.12 -22.99 7.86
C SER A 408 -40.97 -23.02 6.33
N LYS A 409 -41.10 -21.86 5.65
CA LYS A 409 -40.88 -21.77 4.20
C LYS A 409 -39.46 -22.11 3.78
N LEU A 410 -38.44 -21.74 4.57
CA LEU A 410 -37.04 -22.06 4.28
C LEU A 410 -36.75 -23.56 4.38
N ARG A 411 -37.37 -24.24 5.37
CA ARG A 411 -37.28 -25.71 5.53
C ARG A 411 -37.98 -26.44 4.37
N THR A 412 -39.21 -26.05 4.04
CA THR A 412 -39.98 -26.70 2.95
C THR A 412 -39.32 -26.54 1.59
N ARG A 413 -38.59 -25.43 1.36
CA ARG A 413 -37.82 -25.20 0.12
C ARG A 413 -36.45 -25.90 0.12
N GLY A 414 -36.18 -26.74 1.12
CA GLY A 414 -35.03 -27.64 1.21
C GLY A 414 -33.70 -26.93 1.34
N SER A 415 -33.64 -25.87 2.16
CA SER A 415 -32.37 -25.25 2.56
C SER A 415 -31.69 -26.11 3.64
N ASP A 416 -30.36 -26.11 3.71
CA ASP A 416 -29.63 -26.87 4.73
C ASP A 416 -30.03 -26.46 6.15
N GLU A 417 -30.19 -27.45 7.03
CA GLU A 417 -30.65 -27.23 8.41
C GLU A 417 -29.73 -26.27 9.17
N TRP A 418 -28.44 -26.22 8.85
CA TRP A 418 -27.49 -25.33 9.54
C TRP A 418 -27.70 -23.88 9.12
N THR A 419 -28.03 -23.65 7.85
CA THR A 419 -28.39 -22.33 7.32
C THR A 419 -29.72 -21.87 7.91
N VAL A 420 -30.71 -22.75 7.99
CA VAL A 420 -32.01 -22.45 8.60
C VAL A 420 -31.84 -22.09 10.08
N ARG A 421 -31.09 -22.90 10.84
CA ARG A 421 -30.81 -22.65 12.25
C ARG A 421 -30.01 -21.36 12.46
N TRP A 422 -29.11 -21.01 11.54
CA TRP A 422 -28.43 -19.73 11.58
C TRP A 422 -29.39 -18.56 11.39
N VAL A 423 -30.28 -18.62 10.40
CA VAL A 423 -31.31 -17.59 10.14
C VAL A 423 -32.27 -17.47 11.32
N GLU A 424 -32.73 -18.59 11.88
CA GLU A 424 -33.58 -18.62 13.07
C GLU A 424 -32.90 -17.94 14.28
N ASN A 425 -31.61 -18.23 14.50
CA ASN A 425 -30.82 -17.58 15.54
C ASN A 425 -30.58 -16.08 15.28
N GLN A 426 -30.54 -15.64 14.02
CA GLN A 426 -30.44 -14.21 13.67
C GLN A 426 -31.77 -13.47 13.91
N LEU A 427 -32.90 -14.12 13.63
CA LEU A 427 -34.23 -13.54 13.78
C LEU A 427 -34.69 -13.50 15.25
N ASN A 428 -34.26 -14.46 16.06
CA ASN A 428 -34.61 -14.56 17.49
C ASN A 428 -33.67 -13.76 18.43
N GLY A 429 -32.77 -12.94 17.88
CA GLY A 429 -31.91 -12.05 18.66
C GLY A 429 -32.70 -10.94 19.37
N PRO A 430 -32.26 -10.46 20.55
CA PRO A 430 -32.90 -9.34 21.21
C PRO A 430 -32.75 -8.08 20.36
N GLU A 431 -33.89 -7.44 20.07
CA GLU A 431 -34.09 -6.16 19.37
C GLU A 431 -34.09 -6.20 17.82
N GLY A 432 -35.31 -6.33 17.28
CA GLY A 432 -35.82 -5.68 16.07
C GLY A 432 -34.84 -5.40 14.94
N CYS A 433 -34.52 -6.42 14.13
CA CYS A 433 -33.82 -6.23 12.86
C CYS A 433 -34.77 -5.84 11.71
N GLY A 434 -35.50 -4.73 11.91
CA GLY A 434 -36.28 -4.09 10.87
C GLY A 434 -35.40 -3.12 10.08
N GLN A 435 -35.03 -3.48 8.85
CA GLN A 435 -34.31 -2.68 7.84
C GLN A 435 -32.77 -2.63 7.98
N ARG A 436 -32.11 -3.47 7.15
CA ARG A 436 -30.69 -3.37 6.78
C ARG A 436 -30.59 -2.86 5.35
N ARG A 437 -29.83 -1.78 5.10
CA ARG A 437 -29.51 -1.33 3.74
C ARG A 437 -28.07 -1.71 3.43
N ARG A 438 -27.88 -2.44 2.33
CA ARG A 438 -26.59 -2.58 1.66
C ARG A 438 -26.33 -1.26 0.93
N VAL A 439 -25.22 -0.59 1.21
CA VAL A 439 -24.73 0.52 0.38
C VAL A 439 -24.23 -0.05 -0.94
#